data_AF-A0A523YKV1-F1
#
_entry.id   AF-A0A523YKV1-F1
#
_cell.length_a   1.000
_cell.length_b   1.000
_cell.length_c   1.000
_cell.angle_alpha   90.00
_cell.angle_beta   90.00
_cell.angle_gamma   90.00
#
_symmetry.space_group_name_H-M   'P 1'
#
loop_
_entity.id
_entity.type
_entity.pdbx_description
1 polymer ?
#
loop_
_entity_poly.entity_id
_entity_poly.type
_entity_poly.pdbx_seq_one_letter_code
_entity_poly.pdbx_strand_id
1 'polypeptide(L)'
;MRALREINVSIGFVQVPMQMFKASQTDGLDLKTACECGEQPKMRIVCPNAECGKEYSSWFGVPNRAYEYAKGERIILTQEEMEKARSEAKSYDTIQILKVVDFKKLAIHYCFDDTYYLLPSEDCNEITKKAYGVLVKALDCEGWALLSKATLRNKTHRIAIISDSDMNILIGYRIEDRREIPFEIPHTDITDMEYDQLQTVLKSALTDDAKIEAEPDPLLKLIEDKVDRIYNDQVGKTKLGVAE
;
A
#
# COMPACT_ATOMS: atom_id res chain seq x y z
N MET A 1 11.83 0.04 10.90
CA MET A 1 10.56 -0.46 10.32
C MET A 1 10.25 -1.83 10.92
N ARG A 2 8.98 -2.14 11.17
CA ARG A 2 8.56 -3.48 11.60
C ARG A 2 8.17 -4.31 10.37
N ALA A 3 8.61 -5.56 10.31
CA ALA A 3 8.16 -6.49 9.27
C ALA A 3 6.64 -6.62 9.32
N LEU A 4 5.97 -6.47 8.18
CA LEU A 4 4.54 -6.74 8.09
C LEU A 4 4.29 -8.23 8.25
N ARG A 5 5.12 -9.06 7.60
CA ARG A 5 4.97 -10.51 7.55
C ARG A 5 6.18 -11.23 6.95
N GLU A 6 6.36 -12.50 7.31
CA GLU A 6 7.19 -13.46 6.59
C GLU A 6 6.42 -14.12 5.45
N ILE A 7 7.02 -14.20 4.28
CA ILE A 7 6.39 -14.66 3.05
C ILE A 7 7.35 -15.56 2.28
N ASN A 8 6.84 -16.63 1.66
CA ASN A 8 7.66 -17.48 0.79
C ASN A 8 7.43 -17.09 -0.67
N VAL A 9 8.51 -16.68 -1.35
CA VAL A 9 8.48 -16.43 -2.79
C VAL A 9 8.79 -17.73 -3.53
N SER A 10 7.82 -18.23 -4.29
CA SER A 10 7.92 -19.46 -5.05
C SER A 10 8.20 -19.16 -6.52
N ILE A 11 9.36 -19.59 -6.99
CA ILE A 11 9.83 -19.47 -8.37
C ILE A 11 9.92 -20.88 -8.96
N GLY A 12 8.83 -21.34 -9.58
CA GLY A 12 8.71 -22.73 -10.02
C GLY A 12 8.85 -23.68 -8.83
N PHE A 13 10.00 -24.34 -8.72
CA PHE A 13 10.29 -25.31 -7.65
C PHE A 13 11.12 -24.74 -6.49
N VAL A 14 11.67 -23.53 -6.63
CA VAL A 14 12.47 -22.90 -5.58
C VAL A 14 11.57 -22.07 -4.67
N GLN A 15 11.70 -22.24 -3.36
CA GLN A 15 11.04 -21.41 -2.36
C GLN A 15 12.09 -20.58 -1.63
N VAL A 16 11.93 -19.27 -1.67
CA VAL A 16 12.83 -18.31 -1.02
C VAL A 16 12.05 -17.61 0.08
N PRO A 17 12.33 -17.89 1.37
CA PRO A 17 11.70 -17.17 2.48
C PRO A 17 12.21 -15.73 2.53
N MET A 18 11.27 -14.79 2.59
CA MET A 18 11.50 -13.35 2.62
C MET A 18 10.62 -12.70 3.70
N GLN A 19 10.96 -11.49 4.10
CA GLN A 19 10.16 -10.61 4.93
C GLN A 19 9.66 -9.44 4.10
N MET A 20 8.36 -9.15 4.24
CA MET A 20 7.71 -8.06 3.55
C MET A 20 7.57 -6.86 4.48
N PHE A 21 8.00 -5.69 4.03
CA PHE A 21 7.91 -4.41 4.74
C PHE A 21 7.11 -3.42 3.88
N LYS A 22 6.30 -2.55 4.51
CA LYS A 22 5.64 -1.48 3.77
C LYS A 22 6.69 -0.42 3.41
N ALA A 23 6.85 -0.15 2.12
CA ALA A 23 7.77 0.89 1.63
C ALA A 23 7.08 2.26 1.56
N SER A 24 5.78 2.30 1.29
CA SER A 24 5.00 3.52 1.32
C SER A 24 4.58 3.88 2.75
N GLN A 25 5.00 5.06 3.20
CA GLN A 25 4.44 5.73 4.36
C GLN A 25 3.61 6.91 3.84
N THR A 26 2.31 6.87 4.09
CA THR A 26 1.44 8.02 3.83
C THR A 26 1.55 8.91 5.05
N ASP A 27 2.36 9.97 4.97
CA ASP A 27 2.44 11.01 6.00
C ASP A 27 1.22 11.95 5.91
N GLY A 28 0.02 11.37 5.93
CA GLY A 28 -1.23 12.11 5.97
C GLY A 28 -1.53 12.56 7.39
N LEU A 29 -2.02 13.79 7.54
CA LEU A 29 -2.64 14.26 8.77
C LEU A 29 -3.90 13.43 9.06
N ASP A 30 -3.82 12.52 10.03
CA ASP A 30 -4.99 11.76 10.50
C ASP A 30 -5.84 12.62 11.45
N LEU A 31 -6.63 13.52 10.85
CA LEU A 31 -7.59 14.34 11.59
C LEU A 31 -8.72 13.45 12.09
N LYS A 32 -8.77 13.27 13.40
CA LYS A 32 -9.87 12.54 14.01
C LYS A 32 -11.09 13.44 14.15
N THR A 33 -12.26 12.90 13.83
CA THR A 33 -13.53 13.59 14.06
C THR A 33 -13.70 13.89 15.55
N ALA A 34 -14.02 15.14 15.86
CA ALA A 34 -14.34 15.61 17.19
C ALA A 34 -15.69 16.34 17.15
N CYS A 35 -16.49 16.16 18.20
CA CYS A 35 -17.69 16.97 18.46
C CYS A 35 -17.28 18.39 18.85
N GLU A 36 -18.26 19.30 18.97
CA GLU A 36 -18.02 20.69 19.41
C GLU A 36 -17.33 20.78 20.79
N CYS A 37 -17.52 19.77 21.65
CA CYS A 37 -16.84 19.64 22.93
C CYS A 37 -15.38 19.13 22.85
N GLY A 38 -14.90 18.78 21.66
CA GLY A 38 -13.57 18.20 21.44
C GLY A 38 -13.48 16.69 21.65
N GLU A 39 -14.52 16.03 22.15
CA GLU A 39 -14.54 14.57 22.30
C GLU A 39 -14.87 13.85 20.99
N GLN A 40 -14.35 12.63 20.84
CA GLN A 40 -14.62 11.81 19.66
C GLN A 40 -16.01 11.17 19.76
N PRO A 41 -16.87 11.29 18.71
CA PRO A 41 -18.17 10.64 18.70
C PRO A 41 -18.01 9.10 18.68
N LYS A 42 -18.86 8.39 19.44
CA LYS A 42 -18.93 6.93 19.40
C LYS A 42 -20.04 6.48 18.46
N MET A 43 -19.70 5.74 17.42
CA MET A 43 -20.69 5.08 16.57
C MET A 43 -21.21 3.80 17.23
N ARG A 44 -22.50 3.50 17.07
CA ARG A 44 -23.11 2.22 17.43
C ARG A 44 -23.85 1.66 16.22
N ILE A 45 -23.72 0.36 16.01
CA ILE A 45 -24.42 -0.37 14.96
C ILE A 45 -25.51 -1.20 15.63
N VAL A 46 -26.75 -0.99 15.22
CA VAL A 46 -27.91 -1.67 15.81
C VAL A 46 -28.57 -2.53 14.73
N CYS A 47 -28.84 -3.79 15.05
CA CYS A 47 -29.63 -4.64 14.16
C CYS A 47 -31.08 -4.13 14.12
N PRO A 48 -31.65 -3.82 12.94
CA PRO A 48 -33.01 -3.28 12.83
C PRO A 48 -34.10 -4.33 13.12
N ASN A 49 -33.75 -5.62 13.20
CA ASN A 49 -34.70 -6.66 13.57
C ASN A 49 -34.95 -6.63 15.09
N ALA A 50 -36.22 -6.42 15.47
CA ALA A 50 -36.66 -6.30 16.86
C ALA A 50 -36.37 -7.54 17.73
N GLU A 51 -36.27 -8.73 17.12
CA GLU A 51 -35.95 -9.97 17.84
C GLU A 51 -34.44 -10.14 18.13
N CYS A 52 -33.58 -9.49 17.35
CA CYS A 52 -32.13 -9.55 17.58
C CYS A 52 -31.71 -8.42 18.52
N GLY A 53 -32.07 -7.17 18.20
CA GLY A 53 -31.82 -5.98 19.03
C GLY A 53 -30.35 -5.74 19.45
N LYS A 54 -29.39 -6.52 18.94
CA LYS A 54 -27.99 -6.47 19.38
C LYS A 54 -27.33 -5.19 18.90
N GLU A 55 -26.67 -4.52 19.84
CA GLU A 55 -25.79 -3.37 19.59
C GLU A 55 -24.34 -3.84 19.45
N TYR A 56 -23.65 -3.32 18.44
CA TYR A 56 -22.23 -3.55 18.21
C TYR A 56 -21.50 -2.20 18.17
N SER A 57 -20.33 -2.13 18.80
CA SER A 57 -19.49 -0.93 18.81
C SER A 57 -18.70 -0.73 17.51
N SER A 58 -18.60 -1.77 16.68
CA SER A 58 -17.85 -1.76 15.41
C SER A 58 -18.37 -2.84 14.47
N TRP A 59 -18.27 -2.59 13.16
CA TRP A 59 -18.57 -3.58 12.13
C TRP A 59 -17.70 -4.84 12.25
N PHE A 60 -16.48 -4.70 12.79
CA PHE A 60 -15.61 -5.84 13.07
C PHE A 60 -16.12 -6.74 14.20
N GLY A 61 -16.98 -6.21 15.09
CA GLY A 61 -17.59 -6.97 16.19
C GLY A 61 -18.83 -7.76 15.78
N VAL A 62 -19.30 -7.62 14.53
CA VAL A 62 -20.43 -8.41 14.01
C VAL A 62 -19.89 -9.78 13.55
N PRO A 63 -20.30 -10.90 14.17
CA PRO A 63 -19.63 -12.19 14.00
C PRO A 63 -19.93 -12.89 12.66
N ASN A 64 -21.01 -12.51 11.98
CA ASN A 64 -21.53 -13.23 10.82
C ASN A 64 -21.56 -12.34 9.58
N ARG A 65 -21.24 -12.92 8.41
CA ARG A 65 -21.37 -12.25 7.10
C ARG A 65 -22.42 -12.97 6.26
N ALA A 66 -23.17 -12.25 5.45
CA ALA A 66 -24.14 -12.84 4.54
C ALA A 66 -23.69 -12.69 3.08
N TYR A 67 -23.84 -13.75 2.28
CA TYR A 67 -23.68 -13.72 0.83
C TYR A 67 -25.05 -13.97 0.17
N GLU A 68 -25.48 -13.06 -0.70
CA GLU A 68 -26.75 -13.17 -1.43
C GLU A 68 -26.50 -13.90 -2.76
N TYR A 69 -27.02 -15.12 -2.90
CA TYR A 69 -26.82 -15.94 -4.11
C TYR A 69 -28.01 -15.90 -5.05
N ALA A 70 -29.21 -15.61 -4.53
CA ALA A 70 -30.40 -15.31 -5.29
C ALA A 70 -31.16 -14.18 -4.58
N LYS A 71 -32.02 -13.46 -5.31
CA LYS A 71 -32.73 -12.29 -4.79
C LYS A 71 -33.56 -12.69 -3.56
N GLY A 72 -33.12 -12.25 -2.38
CA GLY A 72 -33.75 -12.59 -1.09
C GLY A 72 -33.25 -13.87 -0.40
N GLU A 73 -32.43 -14.69 -1.05
CA GLU A 73 -31.81 -15.87 -0.42
C GLU A 73 -30.36 -15.57 -0.04
N ARG A 74 -30.08 -15.67 1.27
CA ARG A 74 -28.79 -15.29 1.85
C ARG A 74 -28.20 -16.45 2.63
N ILE A 75 -26.95 -16.77 2.34
CA ILE A 75 -26.16 -17.73 3.11
C ILE A 75 -25.42 -16.94 4.19
N ILE A 76 -25.63 -17.30 5.45
CA ILE A 76 -24.90 -16.73 6.58
C ILE A 76 -23.64 -17.56 6.79
N LEU A 77 -22.50 -16.90 6.76
CA LEU A 77 -21.18 -17.45 7.05
C LEU A 77 -20.78 -16.99 8.45
N THR A 78 -20.54 -17.95 9.33
CA THR A 78 -20.00 -17.69 10.67
C THR A 78 -18.50 -17.43 10.60
N GLN A 79 -17.95 -16.74 11.61
CA GLN A 79 -16.51 -16.51 11.69
C GLN A 79 -15.69 -17.81 11.68
N GLU A 80 -16.16 -18.85 12.35
CA GLU A 80 -15.48 -20.16 12.41
C GLU A 80 -15.45 -20.87 11.05
N GLU A 81 -16.58 -20.89 10.33
CA GLU A 81 -16.64 -21.46 8.98
C GLU A 81 -15.75 -20.69 8.00
N MET A 82 -15.74 -19.37 8.12
CA MET A 82 -14.83 -18.52 7.35
C MET A 82 -13.37 -18.82 7.68
N GLU A 83 -13.02 -18.96 8.96
CA GLU A 83 -11.65 -19.28 9.39
C GLU A 83 -11.22 -20.70 8.98
N LYS A 84 -12.14 -21.66 8.97
CA LYS A 84 -11.88 -23.04 8.52
C LYS A 84 -11.72 -23.14 7.00
N ALA A 85 -12.65 -22.54 6.24
CA ALA A 85 -12.52 -22.43 4.79
C ALA A 85 -11.24 -21.67 4.40
N ARG A 86 -10.83 -20.74 5.27
CA ARG A 86 -9.51 -20.14 5.16
C ARG A 86 -8.44 -21.19 5.42
N SER A 87 -8.25 -21.71 6.63
CA SER A 87 -7.13 -22.59 6.99
C SER A 87 -6.91 -23.80 6.06
N GLU A 88 -7.95 -24.32 5.42
CA GLU A 88 -7.87 -25.41 4.43
C GLU A 88 -7.17 -25.00 3.10
N ALA A 89 -7.16 -23.71 2.75
CA ALA A 89 -6.39 -23.21 1.63
C ALA A 89 -4.89 -23.14 2.00
N LYS A 90 -4.13 -24.20 1.67
CA LYS A 90 -2.68 -24.39 1.92
C LYS A 90 -1.71 -23.30 1.41
N SER A 91 -2.18 -22.13 0.98
CA SER A 91 -1.41 -21.10 0.27
C SER A 91 -1.44 -19.74 0.97
N TYR A 92 -1.47 -19.74 2.31
CA TYR A 92 -1.29 -18.50 3.06
C TYR A 92 0.15 -18.04 2.95
N ASP A 93 0.31 -16.76 2.64
CA ASP A 93 1.59 -16.07 2.72
C ASP A 93 2.65 -16.65 1.78
N THR A 94 2.22 -16.92 0.54
CA THR A 94 3.11 -17.20 -0.58
C THR A 94 2.94 -16.16 -1.69
N ILE A 95 4.07 -15.80 -2.30
CA ILE A 95 4.09 -15.10 -3.58
C ILE A 95 4.43 -16.13 -4.64
N GLN A 96 3.49 -16.40 -5.55
CA GLN A 96 3.72 -17.29 -6.67
C GLN A 96 4.07 -16.48 -7.92
N ILE A 97 5.26 -16.70 -8.46
CA ILE A 97 5.68 -16.07 -9.71
C ILE A 97 4.97 -16.75 -10.89
N LEU A 98 4.30 -15.96 -11.71
CA LEU A 98 3.52 -16.44 -12.85
C LEU A 98 4.26 -16.21 -14.16
N LYS A 99 4.80 -15.00 -14.36
CA LYS A 99 5.43 -14.58 -15.61
C LYS A 99 6.59 -13.62 -15.35
N VAL A 100 7.52 -13.57 -16.29
CA VAL A 100 8.60 -12.58 -16.33
C VAL A 100 8.36 -11.70 -17.55
N VAL A 101 8.40 -10.38 -17.37
CA VAL A 101 8.15 -9.40 -18.43
C VAL A 101 9.12 -8.23 -18.32
N ASP A 102 9.28 -7.47 -19.39
CA ASP A 102 10.01 -6.19 -19.35
C ASP A 102 9.24 -5.18 -18.48
N PHE A 103 9.95 -4.50 -17.58
CA PHE A 103 9.36 -3.51 -16.68
C PHE A 103 8.65 -2.37 -17.44
N LYS A 104 9.20 -1.91 -18.57
CA LYS A 104 8.59 -0.85 -19.39
C LYS A 104 7.23 -1.27 -19.94
N LYS A 105 7.11 -2.53 -20.38
CA LYS A 105 5.82 -3.07 -20.85
C LYS A 105 4.82 -3.17 -19.71
N LEU A 106 5.28 -3.61 -18.53
CA LEU A 106 4.43 -3.73 -17.35
C LEU A 106 3.85 -2.37 -16.92
N ALA A 107 4.68 -1.32 -16.88
CA ALA A 107 4.27 0.03 -16.51
C ALA A 107 3.23 0.65 -17.46
N ILE A 108 3.20 0.21 -18.73
CA ILE A 108 2.20 0.64 -19.72
C ILE A 108 0.85 -0.05 -19.52
N HIS A 109 0.83 -1.29 -19.02
CA HIS A 109 -0.41 -2.06 -18.92
C HIS A 109 -1.11 -1.94 -17.57
N TYR A 110 -0.35 -1.71 -16.49
CA TYR A 110 -0.88 -1.72 -15.13
C TYR A 110 -0.67 -0.38 -14.43
N CYS A 111 -1.52 -0.10 -13.44
CA CYS A 111 -1.30 0.96 -12.46
C CYS A 111 -0.65 0.36 -11.21
N PHE A 112 0.27 1.10 -10.61
CA PHE A 112 0.91 0.76 -9.34
C PHE A 112 0.22 1.48 -8.19
N ASP A 113 -0.04 0.79 -7.08
CA ASP A 113 -0.77 1.31 -5.92
C ASP A 113 0.12 1.30 -4.67
N ASP A 114 0.17 0.17 -3.95
CA ASP A 114 1.00 -0.01 -2.77
C ASP A 114 2.39 -0.55 -3.12
N THR A 115 3.41 -0.07 -2.39
CA THR A 115 4.80 -0.51 -2.54
C THR A 115 5.29 -1.22 -1.28
N TYR A 116 5.98 -2.35 -1.47
CA TYR A 116 6.54 -3.18 -0.42
C TYR A 116 8.01 -3.48 -0.68
N TYR A 117 8.84 -3.49 0.36
CA TYR A 117 10.18 -4.07 0.30
C TYR A 117 10.11 -5.55 0.63
N LEU A 118 10.80 -6.37 -0.17
CA LEU A 118 10.96 -7.79 0.02
C LEU A 118 12.44 -8.05 0.34
N LEU A 119 12.72 -8.36 1.59
CA LEU A 119 14.08 -8.61 2.08
C LEU A 119 14.21 -10.09 2.46
N PRO A 120 15.40 -10.69 2.42
CA PRO A 120 15.58 -12.03 2.99
C PRO A 120 15.28 -12.01 4.50
N SER A 121 14.70 -13.09 5.03
CA SER A 121 14.46 -13.19 6.47
C SER A 121 15.78 -13.17 7.26
N GLU A 122 15.77 -12.64 8.49
CA GLU A 122 16.96 -12.51 9.34
C GLU A 122 17.64 -13.88 9.60
N ASP A 123 16.83 -14.94 9.77
CA ASP A 123 17.30 -16.30 10.08
C ASP A 123 17.61 -17.15 8.82
N CYS A 124 17.82 -16.54 7.65
CA CYS A 124 17.97 -17.28 6.40
C CYS A 124 19.35 -17.95 6.23
N ASN A 125 19.33 -19.19 5.71
CA ASN A 125 20.53 -19.95 5.38
C ASN A 125 21.34 -19.27 4.24
N GLU A 126 22.64 -19.56 4.17
CA GLU A 126 23.53 -19.03 3.12
C GLU A 126 23.07 -19.34 1.69
N ILE A 127 22.39 -20.47 1.49
CA ILE A 127 21.79 -20.85 0.19
C ILE A 127 20.70 -19.84 -0.21
N THR A 128 19.86 -19.43 0.75
CA THR A 128 18.78 -18.47 0.53
C THR A 128 19.32 -17.08 0.22
N LYS A 129 20.35 -16.62 0.95
CA LYS A 129 21.01 -15.33 0.68
C LYS A 129 21.58 -15.27 -0.73
N LYS A 130 22.25 -16.35 -1.17
CA LYS A 130 22.77 -16.44 -2.53
C LYS A 130 21.66 -16.46 -3.58
N ALA A 131 20.60 -17.22 -3.37
CA ALA A 131 19.45 -17.26 -4.27
C ALA A 131 18.79 -15.88 -4.42
N TYR A 132 18.63 -15.16 -3.31
CA TYR A 132 18.13 -13.78 -3.29
C TYR A 132 19.05 -12.83 -4.08
N GLY A 133 20.37 -12.85 -3.82
CA GLY A 133 21.31 -11.98 -4.52
C GLY A 133 21.39 -12.26 -6.02
N VAL A 134 21.30 -13.54 -6.44
CA VAL A 134 21.22 -13.91 -7.85
C VAL A 134 19.94 -13.37 -8.48
N LEU A 135 18.82 -13.43 -7.77
CA LEU A 135 17.53 -12.92 -8.25
C LEU A 135 17.58 -11.40 -8.45
N VAL A 136 18.08 -10.64 -7.48
CA VAL A 136 18.24 -9.19 -7.59
C VAL A 136 19.08 -8.83 -8.81
N LYS A 137 20.25 -9.46 -8.95
CA LYS A 137 21.16 -9.21 -10.07
C LYS A 137 20.56 -9.57 -11.43
N ALA A 138 19.82 -10.68 -11.50
CA ALA A 138 19.19 -11.12 -12.75
C ALA A 138 18.09 -10.16 -13.22
N LEU A 139 17.27 -9.64 -12.30
CA LEU A 139 16.24 -8.67 -12.64
C LEU A 139 16.82 -7.32 -13.06
N ASP A 140 17.89 -6.89 -12.39
CA ASP A 140 18.52 -5.60 -12.63
C ASP A 140 19.22 -5.54 -13.99
N CYS A 141 20.05 -6.55 -14.30
CA CYS A 141 20.79 -6.59 -15.56
C CYS A 141 19.88 -6.64 -16.79
N GLU A 142 18.72 -7.29 -16.68
CA GLU A 142 17.81 -7.51 -17.80
C GLU A 142 16.63 -6.51 -17.84
N GLY A 143 16.46 -5.68 -16.80
CA GLY A 143 15.32 -4.77 -16.67
C GLY A 143 13.97 -5.50 -16.58
N TRP A 144 13.96 -6.68 -15.97
CA TRP A 144 12.78 -7.53 -15.87
C TRP A 144 11.96 -7.28 -14.61
N ALA A 145 10.66 -7.49 -14.74
CA ALA A 145 9.69 -7.51 -13.67
C ALA A 145 9.03 -8.88 -13.58
N LEU A 146 8.90 -9.40 -12.36
CA LEU A 146 8.22 -10.66 -12.07
C LEU A 146 6.76 -10.39 -11.75
N LEU A 147 5.87 -10.81 -12.65
CA LEU A 147 4.44 -10.81 -12.41
C LEU A 147 4.07 -11.99 -11.52
N SER A 148 3.48 -11.68 -10.38
CA SER A 148 3.21 -12.65 -9.32
C SER A 148 1.82 -12.47 -8.71
N LYS A 149 1.38 -13.52 -8.04
CA LYS A 149 0.13 -13.57 -7.28
C LYS A 149 0.50 -13.77 -5.82
N ALA A 150 0.16 -12.81 -4.97
CA ALA A 150 0.39 -12.87 -3.54
C ALA A 150 -0.92 -13.06 -2.80
N THR A 151 -0.99 -14.07 -1.93
CA THR A 151 -2.18 -14.30 -1.09
C THR A 151 -1.91 -13.74 0.30
N LEU A 152 -2.48 -12.56 0.59
CA LEU A 152 -2.32 -11.82 1.84
C LEU A 152 -3.64 -11.79 2.59
N ARG A 153 -3.69 -12.32 3.82
CA ARG A 153 -4.88 -12.27 4.71
C ARG A 153 -6.20 -12.61 3.98
N ASN A 154 -6.18 -13.68 3.18
CA ASN A 154 -7.31 -14.21 2.39
C ASN A 154 -7.74 -13.39 1.17
N LYS A 155 -7.01 -12.33 0.83
CA LYS A 155 -7.17 -11.64 -0.45
C LYS A 155 -5.98 -11.96 -1.33
N THR A 156 -6.26 -12.26 -2.58
CA THR A 156 -5.22 -12.36 -3.57
C THR A 156 -4.99 -10.97 -4.18
N HIS A 157 -3.74 -10.55 -4.16
CA HIS A 157 -3.26 -9.38 -4.87
C HIS A 157 -2.34 -9.79 -6.03
N ARG A 158 -2.38 -9.03 -7.12
CA ARG A 158 -1.40 -9.12 -8.19
C ARG A 158 -0.23 -8.21 -7.81
N ILE A 159 0.98 -8.74 -7.83
CA ILE A 159 2.18 -8.01 -7.43
C ILE A 159 3.22 -8.12 -8.54
N ALA A 160 3.79 -6.98 -8.94
CA ALA A 160 4.97 -6.92 -9.79
C ALA A 160 6.21 -6.76 -8.89
N ILE A 161 7.18 -7.64 -9.01
CA ILE A 161 8.45 -7.54 -8.27
C ILE A 161 9.54 -7.06 -9.22
N ILE A 162 10.25 -6.02 -8.83
CA ILE A 162 11.45 -5.53 -9.50
C ILE A 162 12.63 -5.51 -8.53
N SER A 163 13.84 -5.35 -9.04
CA SER A 163 15.04 -5.10 -8.26
C SER A 163 15.37 -3.62 -8.19
N ASP A 164 15.96 -3.22 -7.08
CA ASP A 164 16.71 -1.98 -6.94
C ASP A 164 18.17 -2.38 -6.65
N SER A 165 19.05 -2.09 -7.60
CA SER A 165 20.46 -2.45 -7.54
C SER A 165 21.27 -1.60 -6.56
N ASP A 166 20.90 -0.35 -6.37
CA ASP A 166 21.62 0.57 -5.46
C ASP A 166 21.47 0.09 -4.02
N MET A 167 20.28 -0.38 -3.67
CA MET A 167 19.97 -0.89 -2.34
C MET A 167 20.13 -2.42 -2.22
N ASN A 168 20.33 -3.12 -3.34
CA ASN A 168 20.32 -4.59 -3.44
C ASN A 168 19.04 -5.20 -2.83
N ILE A 169 17.89 -4.58 -3.09
CA ILE A 169 16.59 -4.99 -2.58
C ILE A 169 15.63 -5.42 -3.69
N LEU A 170 14.61 -6.19 -3.32
CA LEU A 170 13.45 -6.42 -4.18
C LEU A 170 12.31 -5.50 -3.75
N ILE A 171 11.68 -4.86 -4.72
CA ILE A 171 10.53 -3.97 -4.54
C ILE A 171 9.31 -4.64 -5.17
N GLY A 172 8.30 -4.93 -4.36
CA GLY A 172 7.02 -5.44 -4.79
C GLY A 172 5.99 -4.32 -4.89
N TYR A 173 5.47 -4.08 -6.09
CA TYR A 173 4.34 -3.18 -6.31
C TYR A 173 3.05 -3.97 -6.45
N ARG A 174 2.01 -3.55 -5.73
CA ARG A 174 0.67 -4.00 -6.03
C ARG A 174 0.22 -3.38 -7.35
N ILE A 175 -0.26 -4.22 -8.25
CA ILE A 175 -0.72 -3.81 -9.58
C ILE A 175 -2.22 -4.04 -9.74
N GLU A 176 -2.87 -3.09 -10.40
CA GLU A 176 -4.28 -3.14 -10.75
C GLU A 176 -4.45 -2.82 -12.24
N ASP A 177 -5.55 -3.29 -12.84
CA ASP A 177 -5.85 -3.04 -14.24
C ASP A 177 -6.11 -1.53 -14.47
N ARG A 178 -5.62 -1.01 -15.60
CA ARG A 178 -5.90 0.38 -15.98
C ARG A 178 -7.39 0.58 -16.22
N ARG A 179 -7.90 1.72 -15.76
CA ARG A 179 -9.25 2.16 -16.12
C ARG A 179 -9.28 2.61 -17.58
N GLU A 180 -10.44 2.49 -18.19
CA GLU A 180 -10.68 3.01 -19.54
C GLU A 180 -10.55 4.53 -19.57
N ILE A 181 -9.98 5.05 -20.65
CA ILE A 181 -9.84 6.50 -20.86
C ILE A 181 -11.23 7.03 -21.26
N PRO A 182 -11.79 8.02 -20.54
CA PRO A 182 -13.19 8.41 -20.72
C PRO A 182 -13.45 9.30 -21.94
N PHE A 183 -12.41 9.69 -22.69
CA PHE A 183 -12.53 10.58 -23.84
C PHE A 183 -11.53 10.19 -24.94
N GLU A 184 -11.84 10.59 -26.17
CA GLU A 184 -10.92 10.45 -27.31
C GLU A 184 -9.74 11.40 -27.15
N ILE A 185 -8.54 10.87 -27.35
CA ILE A 185 -7.32 11.65 -27.30
C ILE A 185 -7.21 12.41 -28.63
N PRO A 186 -7.11 13.75 -28.62
CA PRO A 186 -6.96 14.51 -29.85
C PRO A 186 -5.63 14.13 -30.52
N HIS A 187 -5.71 13.74 -31.80
CA HIS A 187 -4.54 13.55 -32.66
C HIS A 187 -4.51 14.67 -33.68
N THR A 188 -3.49 15.52 -33.57
CA THR A 188 -3.22 16.60 -34.52
C THR A 188 -1.86 16.35 -35.13
N ASP A 189 -1.69 16.68 -36.40
CA ASP A 189 -0.40 16.59 -37.06
C ASP A 189 0.56 17.60 -36.43
N ILE A 190 1.70 17.10 -35.94
CA ILE A 190 2.75 17.90 -35.31
C ILE A 190 3.79 18.19 -36.38
N THR A 191 4.21 19.45 -36.51
CA THR A 191 5.30 19.80 -37.43
C THR A 191 6.67 19.50 -36.82
N ASP A 192 7.64 19.13 -37.66
CA ASP A 192 9.01 18.84 -37.20
C ASP A 192 9.64 20.03 -36.44
N MET A 193 9.33 21.26 -36.86
CA MET A 193 9.82 22.47 -36.21
C MET A 193 9.27 22.64 -34.78
N GLU A 194 7.97 22.39 -34.56
CA GLU A 194 7.36 22.45 -33.23
C GLU A 194 7.93 21.35 -32.32
N TYR A 195 8.14 20.15 -32.87
CA TYR A 195 8.75 19.04 -32.15
C TYR A 195 10.18 19.36 -31.70
N ASP A 196 11.02 19.92 -32.59
CA ASP A 196 12.41 20.26 -32.29
C ASP A 196 12.55 21.40 -31.27
N GLN A 197 11.67 22.40 -31.34
CA GLN A 197 11.61 23.47 -30.34
C GLN A 197 11.27 22.91 -28.96
N LEU A 198 10.23 22.08 -28.87
CA LEU A 198 9.83 21.45 -27.61
C LEU A 198 10.91 20.52 -27.06
N GLN A 199 11.53 19.71 -27.92
CA GLN A 199 12.65 18.83 -27.56
C GLN A 199 13.80 19.60 -26.91
N THR A 200 14.14 20.78 -27.44
CA THR A 200 15.20 21.63 -26.90
C THR A 200 14.85 22.12 -25.50
N VAL A 201 13.61 22.58 -25.30
CA VAL A 201 13.11 23.00 -23.98
C VAL A 201 13.15 21.83 -22.98
N LEU A 202 12.64 20.66 -23.36
CA LEU A 202 12.62 19.48 -22.49
C LEU A 202 14.03 19.01 -22.12
N LYS A 203 14.97 18.99 -23.07
CA LYS A 203 16.37 18.64 -22.81
C LYS A 203 17.04 19.63 -21.86
N SER A 204 16.72 20.93 -21.97
CA SER A 204 17.25 21.94 -21.05
C SER A 204 16.71 21.81 -19.62
N ALA A 205 15.53 21.19 -19.45
CA ALA A 205 14.90 20.94 -18.16
C ALA A 205 15.18 19.53 -17.61
N LEU A 206 15.85 18.66 -18.37
CA LEU A 206 16.15 17.29 -17.95
C LEU A 206 17.15 17.31 -16.79
N THR A 207 16.79 16.64 -15.70
CA THR A 207 17.62 16.50 -14.50
C THR A 207 17.61 15.04 -14.05
N ASP A 208 18.74 14.59 -13.52
CA ASP A 208 18.86 13.28 -12.88
C ASP A 208 18.41 13.31 -11.42
N ASP A 209 18.17 14.51 -10.86
CA ASP A 209 17.63 14.66 -9.52
C ASP A 209 16.11 14.40 -9.51
N ALA A 210 15.75 13.16 -9.22
CA ALA A 210 14.37 12.71 -9.11
C ALA A 210 13.72 13.05 -7.76
N LYS A 211 14.45 13.67 -6.82
CA LYS A 211 13.90 14.01 -5.51
C LYS A 211 12.98 15.21 -5.63
N ILE A 212 11.72 14.99 -5.27
CA ILE A 212 10.73 16.06 -5.12
C ILE A 212 10.51 16.23 -3.63
N GLU A 213 10.90 17.38 -3.08
CA GLU A 213 10.54 17.72 -1.71
C GLU A 213 9.02 17.87 -1.61
N ALA A 214 8.41 17.21 -0.61
CA ALA A 214 6.99 17.34 -0.39
C ALA A 214 6.68 18.77 0.06
N GLU A 215 5.76 19.45 -0.63
CA GLU A 215 5.24 20.72 -0.14
C GLU A 215 4.54 20.46 1.20
N PRO A 216 4.91 21.21 2.27
CA PRO A 216 4.31 21.01 3.58
C PRO A 216 2.82 21.34 3.54
N ASP A 217 2.00 20.40 4.02
CA ASP A 217 0.54 20.55 4.07
C ASP A 217 0.17 21.86 4.81
N PRO A 218 -0.61 22.77 4.19
CA PRO A 218 -1.08 23.99 4.85
C PRO A 218 -1.76 23.74 6.19
N LEU A 219 -2.42 22.58 6.36
CA LEU A 219 -3.04 22.18 7.62
C LEU A 219 -2.00 21.83 8.68
N LEU A 220 -0.85 21.26 8.31
CA LEU A 220 0.22 20.93 9.25
C LEU A 220 0.78 22.21 9.86
N LYS A 221 1.06 23.22 9.04
CA LYS A 221 1.50 24.54 9.49
C LYS A 221 0.51 25.18 10.46
N LEU A 222 -0.80 25.10 10.15
CA LEU A 222 -1.84 25.61 11.05
C LEU A 222 -1.88 24.88 12.40
N ILE A 223 -1.63 23.57 12.42
CA ILE A 223 -1.57 22.78 13.64
C ILE A 223 -0.34 23.17 14.47
N GLU A 224 0.83 23.28 13.84
CA GLU A 224 2.08 23.73 14.49
C GLU A 224 1.89 25.11 15.12
N ASP A 225 1.34 26.08 14.39
CA ASP A 225 1.04 27.42 14.90
C ASP A 225 0.09 27.41 16.11
N LYS A 226 -0.92 26.53 16.10
CA LYS A 226 -1.85 26.38 17.23
C LYS A 226 -1.20 25.73 18.44
N VAL A 227 -0.35 24.73 18.24
CA VAL A 227 0.40 24.07 19.31
C VAL A 227 1.34 25.06 19.98
N ASP A 228 2.06 25.87 19.20
CA ASP A 228 2.97 26.89 19.72
C ASP A 228 2.25 27.95 20.57
N ARG A 229 1.05 28.38 20.14
CA ARG A 229 0.21 29.30 20.95
C ARG A 229 -0.19 28.68 22.29
N ILE A 230 -0.64 27.42 22.29
CA ILE A 230 -1.03 26.72 23.52
C ILE A 230 0.17 26.57 24.46
N TYR A 231 1.34 26.20 23.93
CA TYR A 231 2.56 26.06 24.73
C TYR A 231 2.99 27.39 25.36
N ASN A 232 2.97 28.49 24.59
CA ASN A 232 3.31 29.82 25.08
C ASN A 232 2.32 30.33 26.14
N ASP A 233 1.01 30.06 25.98
CA ASP A 233 -0.02 30.41 26.97
C ASP A 233 0.13 29.62 28.28
N GLN A 234 0.58 28.36 28.22
CA GLN A 234 0.88 27.55 29.40
C GLN A 234 2.13 28.05 30.14
N VAL A 235 3.20 28.39 29.42
CA VAL A 235 4.43 28.94 30.00
C VAL A 235 4.19 30.32 30.62
N GLY A 236 3.29 31.14 30.05
CA GLY A 236 2.85 32.41 30.60
C GLY A 236 2.10 32.28 31.93
N LYS A 237 1.24 31.25 32.08
CA LYS A 237 0.52 30.98 33.33
C LYS A 237 1.42 30.44 34.44
N THR A 238 2.43 29.63 34.12
CA THR A 238 3.37 29.12 35.13
C THR A 238 4.27 30.20 35.71
N LYS A 239 4.58 31.27 34.96
CA LYS A 239 5.38 32.40 35.46
C LYS A 239 4.60 33.38 36.35
N LEU A 240 3.27 33.37 36.30
CA LEU A 240 2.41 34.20 37.16
C LEU A 240 2.02 33.50 38.48
N GLY A 241 2.22 32.19 38.59
CA GLY A 241 1.90 31.39 39.79
C GLY A 241 3.03 31.20 40.80
N VAL A 242 4.15 31.94 40.67
CA VAL A 242 5.30 31.89 41.63
C VAL A 242 5.47 33.22 42.36
N ALA A 243 4.43 34.05 42.41
CA ALA A 243 4.43 35.31 43.14
C ALA A 243 3.24 35.38 44.10
N GLU A 244 3.14 34.43 45.03
CA GLU A 244 2.51 34.60 46.34
C GLU A 244 3.31 33.86 47.41
#